data_AF-A0A957RDV6-F1
#
_entry.id   AF-A0A957RDV6-F1
#
_cell.length_a   1.000
_cell.length_b   1.000
_cell.length_c   1.000
_cell.angle_alpha   90.00
_cell.angle_beta   90.00
_cell.angle_gamma   90.00
#
_symmetry.space_group_name_H-M   'P 1'
#
loop_
_entity.id
_entity.type
_entity.pdbx_description
1 polymer ?
#
loop_
_entity_poly.entity_id
_entity_poly.type
_entity_poly.pdbx_seq_one_letter_code
_entity_poly.pdbx_strand_id
1 'polypeptide(L)'
;MKLNVNFVSQQQGPGERQIANDCGPACLSAITGAPIEKIYQVSGLEPGKTMHMQLMLNTLRAFRIPREHIRPLHLPDARRWLANGNPIVALINYGRLPRSIRATDYAGNHFVILVGYEPDGAFWVHDPLWPGQEDAYRRWTDAQLGEAWANPIEAGGLQGIVIQRPFPVLEATTADVLPLVVDVAGQQATVYLHQLLGAMEIEPGPLAERQGHALARIQVWKAATKNP
;
A
#
# COMPACT_ATOMS: atom_id res chain seq x y z
N MET A 1 6.84 5.55 5.68
CA MET A 1 6.70 4.26 6.39
C MET A 1 7.35 3.13 5.58
N LYS A 2 7.93 2.13 6.24
CA LYS A 2 8.50 0.92 5.63
C LYS A 2 8.01 -0.30 6.41
N LEU A 3 7.62 -1.35 5.72
CA LEU A 3 7.29 -2.65 6.29
C LEU A 3 8.57 -3.45 6.46
N ASN A 4 8.70 -4.17 7.57
CA ASN A 4 9.78 -5.15 7.73
C ASN A 4 9.46 -6.38 6.87
N VAL A 5 10.03 -6.42 5.67
CA VAL A 5 9.95 -7.53 4.72
C VAL A 5 11.37 -7.89 4.35
N ASN A 6 11.70 -9.18 4.34
CA ASN A 6 13.05 -9.60 3.94
C ASN A 6 13.33 -9.18 2.49
N PHE A 7 14.59 -8.88 2.19
CA PHE A 7 15.05 -8.76 0.82
C PHE A 7 15.72 -10.06 0.39
N VAL A 8 15.44 -10.49 -0.84
CA VAL A 8 16.09 -11.64 -1.46
C VAL A 8 16.45 -11.23 -2.88
N SER A 9 17.75 -11.18 -3.14
CA SER A 9 18.31 -10.98 -4.48
C SER A 9 18.08 -12.22 -5.32
N GLN A 10 17.69 -12.03 -6.59
CA GLN A 10 17.71 -13.10 -7.59
C GLN A 10 19.12 -13.31 -8.18
N GLN A 11 20.02 -12.33 -8.02
CA GLN A 11 21.41 -12.46 -8.46
C GLN A 11 22.12 -13.43 -7.52
N GLN A 12 22.74 -14.46 -8.10
CA GLN A 12 23.53 -15.43 -7.36
C GLN A 12 24.93 -14.90 -7.04
N GLY A 13 25.54 -15.43 -5.98
CA GLY A 13 26.86 -15.00 -5.51
C GLY A 13 28.00 -15.32 -6.49
N PRO A 14 29.21 -14.77 -6.27
CA PRO A 14 30.38 -15.09 -7.09
C PRO A 14 30.65 -16.60 -7.10
N GLY A 15 30.67 -17.21 -8.30
CA GLY A 15 30.93 -18.65 -8.49
C GLY A 15 29.69 -19.53 -8.49
N GLU A 16 28.51 -18.99 -8.20
CA GLU A 16 27.25 -19.72 -8.30
C GLU A 16 26.69 -19.67 -9.73
N ARG A 17 25.95 -20.72 -10.11
CA ARG A 17 25.29 -20.78 -11.42
C ARG A 17 24.24 -19.68 -11.49
N GLN A 18 24.39 -18.79 -12.46
CA GLN A 18 23.39 -17.77 -12.75
C GLN A 18 22.10 -18.41 -13.25
N ILE A 19 20.99 -18.14 -12.58
CA ILE A 19 19.66 -18.62 -12.97
C ILE A 19 18.85 -17.39 -13.40
N ALA A 20 18.42 -17.40 -14.66
CA ALA A 20 17.60 -16.32 -15.22
C ALA A 20 16.14 -16.43 -14.74
N ASN A 21 15.38 -15.33 -14.83
CA ASN A 21 13.92 -15.31 -14.61
C ASN A 21 13.43 -15.64 -13.18
N ASP A 22 14.27 -15.39 -12.17
CA ASP A 22 14.00 -15.73 -10.77
C ASP A 22 13.36 -14.62 -9.93
N CYS A 23 12.94 -13.52 -10.54
CA CYS A 23 12.31 -12.41 -9.81
C CYS A 23 11.06 -12.85 -9.03
N GLY A 24 10.23 -13.74 -9.60
CA GLY A 24 9.07 -14.32 -8.94
C GLY A 24 9.45 -15.18 -7.73
N PRO A 25 10.28 -16.22 -7.91
CA PRO A 25 10.79 -17.03 -6.80
C PRO A 25 11.48 -16.22 -5.69
N ALA A 26 12.31 -15.24 -6.03
CA ALA A 26 12.95 -14.35 -5.07
C ALA A 26 11.92 -13.53 -4.28
N CYS A 27 10.91 -12.97 -4.94
CA CYS A 27 9.81 -12.28 -4.26
C CYS A 27 9.07 -13.21 -3.28
N LEU A 28 8.76 -14.44 -3.68
CA LEU A 28 8.09 -15.40 -2.81
C LEU A 28 8.97 -15.85 -1.64
N SER A 29 10.28 -15.99 -1.86
CA SER A 29 11.25 -16.27 -0.80
C SER A 29 11.26 -15.15 0.24
N ALA A 30 11.31 -13.89 -0.20
CA ALA A 30 11.21 -12.71 0.68
C ALA A 30 9.90 -12.67 1.48
N ILE A 31 8.76 -13.04 0.88
CA ILE A 31 7.46 -13.03 1.53
C ILE A 31 7.28 -14.19 2.52
N THR A 32 7.72 -15.39 2.17
CA THR A 32 7.51 -16.62 2.95
C THR A 32 8.59 -16.87 3.99
N GLY A 33 9.78 -16.28 3.81
CA GLY A 33 11.00 -16.63 4.55
C GLY A 33 11.61 -17.98 4.16
N ALA A 34 11.03 -18.69 3.18
CA ALA A 34 11.57 -19.94 2.69
C ALA A 34 12.71 -19.70 1.68
N PRO A 35 13.71 -20.59 1.60
CA PRO A 35 14.77 -20.49 0.59
C PRO A 35 14.21 -20.69 -0.82
N ILE A 36 14.85 -20.11 -1.84
CA ILE A 36 14.38 -20.14 -3.25
C ILE A 36 14.19 -21.58 -3.75
N GLU A 37 15.06 -22.51 -3.35
CA GLU A 37 14.96 -23.93 -3.69
C GLU A 37 13.63 -24.52 -3.24
N LYS A 38 13.16 -24.12 -2.06
CA LYS A 38 11.86 -24.56 -1.54
C LYS A 38 10.72 -23.96 -2.34
N ILE A 39 10.88 -22.75 -2.88
CA ILE A 39 9.90 -22.13 -3.77
C ILE A 39 9.77 -22.95 -5.07
N TYR A 40 10.87 -23.36 -5.69
CA TYR A 40 10.81 -24.24 -6.87
C TYR A 40 10.15 -25.58 -6.55
N GLN A 41 10.55 -26.23 -5.45
CA GLN A 41 9.97 -27.51 -5.06
C GLN A 41 8.45 -27.42 -4.86
N VAL A 42 7.97 -26.37 -4.18
CA VAL A 42 6.54 -26.21 -3.90
C VAL A 42 5.75 -25.76 -5.13
N SER A 43 6.35 -24.94 -5.99
CA SER A 43 5.70 -24.49 -7.24
C SER A 43 5.73 -25.54 -8.34
N GLY A 44 6.68 -26.48 -8.32
CA GLY A 44 6.97 -27.36 -9.44
C GLY A 44 7.63 -26.63 -10.62
N LEU A 45 8.08 -25.38 -10.44
CA LEU A 45 8.75 -24.60 -11.47
C LEU A 45 10.19 -25.07 -11.62
N GLU A 46 10.61 -25.35 -12.85
CA GLU A 46 12.01 -25.59 -13.16
C GLU A 46 12.82 -24.28 -13.06
N PRO A 47 14.01 -24.29 -12.43
CA PRO A 47 14.88 -23.12 -12.38
C PRO A 47 15.16 -22.56 -13.78
N GLY A 48 15.14 -21.24 -13.94
CA GLY A 48 15.34 -20.58 -15.24
C GLY A 48 14.05 -20.29 -16.01
N LYS A 49 12.93 -20.91 -15.63
CA LYS A 49 11.62 -20.69 -16.25
C LYS A 49 10.89 -19.52 -15.62
N THR A 50 10.13 -18.79 -16.44
CA THR A 50 9.32 -17.65 -15.99
C THR A 50 8.21 -18.11 -15.05
N MET A 51 8.17 -17.55 -13.84
CA MET A 51 7.05 -17.74 -12.93
C MET A 51 5.91 -16.77 -13.28
N HIS A 52 4.77 -17.30 -13.72
CA HIS A 52 3.58 -16.48 -13.93
C HIS A 52 2.81 -16.24 -12.62
N MET A 53 2.02 -15.17 -12.58
CA MET A 53 1.28 -14.75 -11.38
C MET A 53 0.29 -15.80 -10.85
N GLN A 54 -0.36 -16.57 -11.73
CA GLN A 54 -1.21 -17.69 -11.29
C GLN A 54 -0.41 -18.75 -10.51
N LEU A 55 0.84 -19.01 -10.94
CA LEU A 55 1.71 -19.93 -10.24
C LEU A 55 2.13 -19.35 -8.88
N MET A 56 2.46 -18.06 -8.82
CA MET A 56 2.72 -17.38 -7.54
C MET A 56 1.57 -17.50 -6.54
N LEU A 57 0.33 -17.28 -7.00
CA LEU A 57 -0.87 -17.41 -6.18
C LEU A 57 -1.08 -18.84 -5.66
N ASN A 58 -0.80 -19.84 -6.49
CA ASN A 58 -0.87 -21.25 -6.11
C ASN A 58 0.23 -21.63 -5.12
N THR A 59 1.45 -21.16 -5.34
CA THR A 59 2.59 -21.38 -4.43
C THR A 59 2.32 -20.75 -3.07
N LEU A 60 1.88 -19.48 -3.01
CA LEU A 60 1.51 -18.84 -1.75
C LEU A 60 0.37 -19.59 -1.02
N ARG A 61 -0.58 -20.19 -1.77
CA ARG A 61 -1.62 -21.04 -1.20
C ARG A 61 -1.02 -22.27 -0.50
N ALA A 62 -0.06 -22.93 -1.15
CA ALA A 62 0.60 -24.11 -0.62
C ALA A 62 1.40 -23.78 0.66
N PHE A 63 2.00 -22.59 0.72
CA PHE A 63 2.61 -22.06 1.95
C PHE A 63 1.61 -21.54 2.98
N ARG A 64 0.30 -21.60 2.70
CA ARG A 64 -0.78 -21.08 3.56
C ARG A 64 -0.62 -19.59 3.90
N ILE A 65 -0.03 -18.83 2.99
CA ILE A 65 0.06 -17.37 3.12
C ILE A 65 -1.26 -16.76 2.67
N PRO A 66 -1.95 -15.98 3.50
CA PRO A 66 -3.12 -15.22 3.09
C PRO A 66 -2.74 -14.19 2.01
N ARG A 67 -3.49 -14.17 0.90
CA ARG A 67 -3.21 -13.28 -0.23
C ARG A 67 -4.44 -13.00 -1.05
N GLU A 68 -4.43 -11.85 -1.70
CA GLU A 68 -5.46 -11.40 -2.63
C GLU A 68 -4.81 -10.92 -3.92
N HIS A 69 -5.35 -11.34 -5.06
CA HIS A 69 -4.94 -10.81 -6.36
C HIS A 69 -5.88 -9.66 -6.73
N ILE A 70 -5.34 -8.47 -6.92
CA ILE A 70 -6.11 -7.27 -7.25
C ILE A 70 -5.67 -6.74 -8.61
N ARG A 71 -6.67 -6.47 -9.46
CA ARG A 71 -6.50 -5.84 -10.75
C ARG A 71 -7.79 -5.12 -11.16
N PRO A 72 -7.75 -3.82 -11.50
CA PRO A 72 -6.60 -2.91 -11.36
C PRO A 72 -6.35 -2.56 -9.88
N LEU A 73 -5.07 -2.47 -9.49
CA LEU A 73 -4.62 -1.94 -8.21
C LEU A 73 -3.97 -0.57 -8.43
N HIS A 74 -4.70 0.50 -8.20
CA HIS A 74 -4.20 1.87 -8.38
C HIS A 74 -3.27 2.28 -7.22
N LEU A 75 -2.42 3.28 -7.45
CA LEU A 75 -1.44 3.75 -6.46
C LEU A 75 -2.07 4.17 -5.11
N PRO A 76 -3.22 4.89 -5.06
CA PRO A 76 -3.86 5.22 -3.78
C PRO A 76 -4.30 3.97 -2.99
N ASP A 77 -4.86 2.97 -3.68
CA ASP A 77 -5.26 1.70 -3.07
C ASP A 77 -4.04 0.91 -2.59
N ALA A 78 -2.96 0.91 -3.36
CA ALA A 78 -1.69 0.29 -2.97
C ALA A 78 -1.16 0.89 -1.67
N ARG A 79 -1.19 2.22 -1.50
CA ARG A 79 -0.78 2.86 -0.24
C ARG A 79 -1.69 2.47 0.92
N ARG A 80 -3.01 2.36 0.71
CA ARG A 80 -3.94 1.89 1.74
C ARG A 80 -3.59 0.48 2.21
N TRP A 81 -3.27 -0.43 1.29
CA TRP A 81 -2.82 -1.79 1.65
C TRP A 81 -1.51 -1.77 2.44
N LEU A 82 -0.53 -0.96 2.01
CA LEU A 82 0.75 -0.82 2.70
C LEU A 82 0.59 -0.21 4.10
N ALA A 83 -0.28 0.80 4.26
CA ALA A 83 -0.61 1.40 5.55
C ALA A 83 -1.22 0.37 6.51
N ASN A 84 -1.98 -0.59 5.99
CA ASN A 84 -2.54 -1.71 6.74
C ASN A 84 -1.54 -2.85 7.00
N GLY A 85 -0.24 -2.65 6.74
CA GLY A 85 0.79 -3.66 7.00
C GLY A 85 0.96 -4.70 5.90
N ASN A 86 0.29 -4.56 4.75
CA ASN A 86 0.25 -5.59 3.71
C ASN A 86 1.20 -5.24 2.56
N PRO A 87 2.32 -5.98 2.37
CA PRO A 87 3.19 -5.78 1.23
C PRO A 87 2.53 -6.28 -0.07
N ILE A 88 2.97 -5.74 -1.20
CA ILE A 88 2.35 -6.01 -2.51
C ILE A 88 3.42 -6.52 -3.46
N VAL A 89 3.23 -7.70 -4.05
CA VAL A 89 4.05 -8.15 -5.17
C VAL A 89 3.44 -7.63 -6.46
N ALA A 90 4.17 -6.79 -7.20
CA ALA A 90 3.72 -6.12 -8.41
C ALA A 90 4.48 -6.63 -9.64
N LEU A 91 3.76 -6.82 -10.75
CA LEU A 91 4.37 -7.08 -12.06
C LEU A 91 4.50 -5.75 -12.82
N ILE A 92 5.72 -5.37 -13.16
CA ILE A 92 6.03 -4.11 -13.83
C ILE A 92 6.76 -4.33 -15.15
N ASN A 93 6.71 -3.33 -16.03
CA ASN A 93 7.65 -3.21 -17.15
C ASN A 93 8.93 -2.53 -16.67
N TYR A 94 9.97 -3.33 -16.41
CA TYR A 94 11.23 -2.81 -15.89
C TYR A 94 11.92 -1.87 -16.89
N GLY A 95 11.72 -2.10 -18.18
CA GLY A 95 12.28 -1.27 -19.26
C GLY A 95 11.78 0.18 -19.25
N ARG A 96 10.61 0.45 -18.66
CA ARG A 96 10.05 1.80 -18.54
C ARG A 96 10.56 2.60 -17.34
N LEU A 97 11.27 1.97 -16.42
CA LEU A 97 11.93 2.69 -15.34
C LEU A 97 13.15 3.46 -15.89
N PRO A 98 13.41 4.69 -15.39
CA PRO A 98 14.65 5.40 -15.71
C PRO A 98 15.89 4.55 -15.43
N ARG A 99 16.89 4.63 -16.31
CA ARG A 99 18.12 3.81 -16.19
C ARG A 99 18.83 3.97 -14.85
N SER A 100 18.75 5.17 -14.25
CA SER A 100 19.37 5.51 -12.96
C SER A 100 18.83 4.73 -11.76
N ILE A 101 17.63 4.14 -11.85
CA ILE A 101 17.02 3.38 -10.74
C ILE A 101 16.94 1.88 -11.01
N ARG A 102 17.52 1.42 -12.14
CA ARG A 102 17.55 0.02 -12.55
C ARG A 102 18.89 -0.62 -12.21
N ALA A 103 18.86 -1.83 -11.67
CA ALA A 103 20.04 -2.63 -11.38
C ALA A 103 20.80 -3.03 -12.65
N THR A 104 20.09 -3.32 -13.74
CA THR A 104 20.66 -3.87 -14.98
C THR A 104 20.04 -3.27 -16.25
N ASP A 105 20.61 -3.61 -17.41
CA ASP A 105 20.07 -3.26 -18.72
C ASP A 105 18.84 -4.07 -19.15
N TYR A 106 18.36 -4.99 -18.30
CA TYR A 106 17.12 -5.75 -18.53
C TYR A 106 15.93 -4.81 -18.79
N ALA A 107 15.13 -5.10 -19.81
CA ALA A 107 14.02 -4.24 -20.23
C ALA A 107 12.67 -4.98 -20.33
N GLY A 108 12.58 -6.19 -19.76
CA GLY A 108 11.37 -7.00 -19.78
C GLY A 108 10.46 -6.77 -18.57
N ASN A 109 9.49 -7.68 -18.42
CA ASN A 109 8.63 -7.70 -17.25
C ASN A 109 9.39 -8.20 -16.02
N HIS A 110 9.14 -7.57 -14.88
CA HIS A 110 9.84 -7.89 -13.64
C HIS A 110 8.90 -7.85 -12.44
N PHE A 111 9.08 -8.78 -11.51
CA PHE A 111 8.36 -8.77 -10.24
C PHE A 111 9.17 -8.02 -9.20
N VAL A 112 8.49 -7.15 -8.47
CA VAL A 112 9.04 -6.42 -7.32
C VAL A 112 8.07 -6.44 -6.15
N ILE A 113 8.54 -6.12 -4.95
CA ILE A 113 7.69 -5.99 -3.76
C ILE A 113 7.61 -4.54 -3.36
N LEU A 114 6.41 -3.98 -3.34
CA LEU A 114 6.14 -2.71 -2.67
C LEU A 114 6.06 -2.97 -1.16
N VAL A 115 6.89 -2.28 -0.40
CA VAL A 115 7.09 -2.51 1.03
C VAL A 115 6.90 -1.23 1.85
N GLY A 116 6.45 -0.14 1.24
CA GLY A 116 6.12 1.07 1.97
C GLY A 116 5.96 2.27 1.06
N TYR A 117 5.76 3.43 1.67
CA TYR A 117 5.63 4.70 0.97
C TYR A 117 6.09 5.87 1.85
N GLU A 118 6.38 7.00 1.25
CA GLU A 118 6.77 8.27 1.87
C GLU A 118 5.64 9.30 1.85
N PRO A 119 5.69 10.33 2.72
CA PRO A 119 4.69 11.40 2.73
C PRO A 119 4.57 12.16 1.40
N ASP A 120 5.68 12.26 0.64
CA ASP A 120 5.70 12.85 -0.70
C ASP A 120 5.10 11.94 -1.79
N GLY A 121 4.75 10.71 -1.40
CA GLY A 121 4.12 9.71 -2.23
C GLY A 121 5.04 8.68 -2.87
N ALA A 122 6.35 8.82 -2.78
CA ALA A 122 7.26 7.80 -3.29
C ALA A 122 7.04 6.45 -2.59
N PHE A 123 7.24 5.36 -3.32
CA PHE A 123 7.17 4.00 -2.81
C PHE A 123 8.55 3.47 -2.45
N TRP A 124 8.60 2.66 -1.40
CA TRP A 124 9.74 1.82 -1.07
C TRP A 124 9.54 0.44 -1.70
N VAL A 125 10.55 -0.03 -2.44
CA VAL A 125 10.47 -1.21 -3.30
C VAL A 125 11.65 -2.14 -3.05
N HIS A 126 11.36 -3.43 -2.92
CA HIS A 126 12.36 -4.49 -3.00
C HIS A 126 12.41 -4.98 -4.45
N ASP A 127 13.52 -4.70 -5.11
CA ASP A 127 13.78 -5.10 -6.49
C ASP A 127 14.81 -6.25 -6.50
N PRO A 128 14.37 -7.50 -6.77
CA PRO A 128 15.26 -8.66 -6.72
C PRO A 128 16.45 -8.63 -7.69
N LEU A 129 16.46 -7.77 -8.70
CA LEU A 129 17.59 -7.69 -9.63
C LEU A 129 18.84 -7.04 -9.02
N TRP A 130 18.72 -6.36 -7.88
CA TRP A 130 19.86 -5.81 -7.17
C TRP A 130 20.61 -6.92 -6.41
N PRO A 131 21.96 -6.95 -6.50
CA PRO A 131 22.75 -7.95 -5.78
C PRO A 131 22.80 -7.67 -4.27
N GLY A 132 23.05 -8.71 -3.48
CA GLY A 132 23.35 -8.61 -2.05
C GLY A 132 22.14 -8.25 -1.17
N GLN A 133 22.38 -7.48 -0.12
CA GLN A 133 21.36 -6.88 0.76
C GLN A 133 21.52 -5.34 0.84
N GLU A 134 22.55 -4.78 0.19
CA GLU A 134 22.82 -3.35 0.19
C GLU A 134 21.71 -2.60 -0.53
N ASP A 135 21.26 -1.51 0.10
CA ASP A 135 20.14 -0.68 -0.34
C ASP A 135 18.84 -1.47 -0.65
N ALA A 136 18.55 -2.51 0.15
CA ALA A 136 17.17 -2.93 0.32
C ALA A 136 16.31 -1.68 0.63
N TYR A 137 15.08 -1.62 0.11
CA TYR A 137 14.26 -0.40 0.03
C TYR A 137 14.76 0.63 -1.00
N ARG A 138 14.54 0.37 -2.28
CA ARG A 138 14.70 1.34 -3.36
C ARG A 138 13.52 2.32 -3.37
N ARG A 139 13.82 3.61 -3.53
CA ARG A 139 12.79 4.66 -3.57
C ARG A 139 12.37 4.93 -5.01
N TRP A 140 11.10 4.70 -5.35
CA TRP A 140 10.52 5.01 -6.66
C TRP A 140 9.39 6.02 -6.53
N THR A 141 9.39 7.06 -7.34
CA THR A 141 8.30 8.06 -7.36
C THR A 141 7.02 7.48 -7.95
N ASP A 142 5.88 8.13 -7.68
CA ASP A 142 4.58 7.80 -8.29
C ASP A 142 4.65 7.71 -9.81
N ALA A 143 5.31 8.68 -10.45
CA ALA A 143 5.42 8.70 -11.90
C ALA A 143 6.21 7.49 -12.43
N GLN A 144 7.33 7.16 -11.77
CA GLN A 144 8.17 6.03 -12.17
C GLN A 144 7.45 4.69 -12.00
N LEU A 145 6.86 4.46 -10.81
CA LEU A 145 6.15 3.21 -10.55
C LEU A 145 4.87 3.12 -11.38
N GLY A 146 4.08 4.20 -11.45
CA GLY A 146 2.83 4.25 -12.20
C GLY A 146 3.03 3.92 -13.68
N GLU A 147 4.04 4.52 -14.31
CA GLU A 147 4.36 4.27 -15.71
C GLU A 147 4.78 2.81 -15.95
N ALA A 148 5.67 2.27 -15.12
CA ALA A 148 6.15 0.89 -15.26
C ALA A 148 5.05 -0.14 -14.95
N TRP A 149 4.22 0.11 -13.93
CA TRP A 149 3.20 -0.83 -13.46
C TRP A 149 1.94 -0.84 -14.34
N ALA A 150 1.58 0.30 -14.93
CA ALA A 150 0.44 0.37 -15.84
C ALA A 150 0.70 -0.30 -17.20
N ASN A 151 1.97 -0.49 -17.59
CA ASN A 151 2.35 -0.87 -18.95
C ASN A 151 3.24 -2.13 -19.09
N PRO A 152 2.95 -3.26 -18.42
CA PRO A 152 3.69 -4.51 -18.61
C PRO A 152 3.52 -5.06 -20.03
N ILE A 153 4.56 -5.74 -20.52
CA ILE A 153 4.63 -6.32 -21.86
C ILE A 153 3.73 -7.55 -21.91
N GLU A 154 2.77 -7.58 -22.85
CA GLU A 154 1.87 -8.74 -23.08
C GLU A 154 1.15 -9.25 -21.82
N ALA A 155 1.00 -8.40 -20.82
CA ALA A 155 0.35 -8.72 -19.55
C ALA A 155 -0.56 -7.56 -19.13
N GLY A 156 -1.35 -7.78 -18.10
CA GLY A 156 -2.20 -6.74 -17.54
C GLY A 156 -1.47 -5.69 -16.72
N GLY A 157 -1.76 -4.42 -16.97
CA GLY A 157 -1.35 -3.33 -16.10
C GLY A 157 -1.98 -3.39 -14.71
N LEU A 158 -1.29 -2.76 -13.75
CA LEU A 158 -1.76 -2.55 -12.38
C LEU A 158 -2.17 -3.86 -11.67
N GLN A 159 -1.42 -4.93 -11.92
CA GLN A 159 -1.62 -6.21 -11.26
C GLN A 159 -0.77 -6.31 -10.00
N GLY A 160 -1.40 -6.66 -8.87
CA GLY A 160 -0.71 -6.86 -7.61
C GLY A 160 -1.25 -8.05 -6.83
N ILE A 161 -0.34 -8.80 -6.20
CA ILE A 161 -0.68 -9.75 -5.15
C ILE A 161 -0.46 -9.06 -3.81
N VAL A 162 -1.55 -8.75 -3.11
CA VAL A 162 -1.51 -8.24 -1.74
C VAL A 162 -1.29 -9.40 -0.79
N ILE A 163 -0.22 -9.33 0.00
CA ILE A 163 0.06 -10.32 1.04
C ILE A 163 -0.62 -9.85 2.32
N GLN A 164 -1.68 -10.55 2.71
CA GLN A 164 -2.45 -10.22 3.90
C GLN A 164 -1.68 -10.70 5.13
N ARG A 165 -1.13 -9.75 5.88
CA ARG A 165 -0.56 -10.04 7.21
C ARG A 165 -1.68 -9.91 8.23
N PRO A 166 -1.63 -10.69 9.33
CA PRO A 166 -2.47 -10.37 10.49
C PRO A 166 -2.24 -8.89 10.78
N PHE A 167 -3.32 -8.11 10.84
CA PHE A 167 -3.22 -6.73 11.27
C PHE A 167 -2.40 -6.78 12.57
N PRO A 168 -1.31 -6.01 12.73
CA PRO A 168 -0.73 -5.89 14.04
C PRO A 168 -1.89 -5.44 14.92
N VAL A 169 -2.32 -6.30 15.84
CA VAL A 169 -3.16 -5.84 16.93
C VAL A 169 -2.24 -4.86 17.63
N LEU A 170 -2.33 -3.60 17.24
CA LEU A 170 -1.94 -2.52 18.09
C LEU A 170 -2.83 -2.78 19.30
N GLU A 171 -2.26 -3.34 20.36
CA GLU A 171 -2.76 -3.07 21.69
C GLU A 171 -2.58 -1.57 21.88
N ALA A 172 -3.42 -0.80 21.18
CA ALA A 172 -3.76 0.51 21.62
C ALA A 172 -4.34 0.27 23.00
N THR A 173 -3.55 0.60 24.01
CA THR A 173 -4.16 0.85 25.30
C THR A 173 -5.25 1.88 25.04
N THR A 174 -6.40 1.75 25.70
CA THR A 174 -7.54 2.66 25.50
C THR A 174 -7.13 4.14 25.62
N ALA A 175 -5.99 4.43 26.27
CA ALA A 175 -5.37 5.74 26.37
C ALA A 175 -4.86 6.34 25.05
N ASP A 176 -4.44 5.53 24.06
CA ASP A 176 -3.77 6.03 22.84
C ASP A 176 -4.75 6.31 21.69
N VAL A 177 -5.83 5.54 21.59
CA VAL A 177 -6.80 5.64 20.49
C VAL A 177 -7.97 6.55 20.82
N LEU A 178 -8.38 6.67 22.09
CA LEU A 178 -9.48 7.56 22.47
C LEU A 178 -9.21 9.02 22.10
N PRO A 179 -8.03 9.61 22.40
CA PRO A 179 -7.78 11.01 22.07
C PRO A 179 -7.83 11.26 20.56
N LEU A 180 -7.26 10.36 19.75
CA LEU A 180 -7.19 10.53 18.29
C LEU A 180 -8.57 10.36 17.62
N VAL A 181 -9.34 9.36 18.06
CA VAL A 181 -10.70 9.13 17.54
C VAL A 181 -11.66 10.22 18.03
N VAL A 182 -11.52 10.68 19.28
CA VAL A 182 -12.33 11.79 19.82
C VAL A 182 -11.98 13.10 19.14
N ASP A 183 -10.70 13.37 18.82
CA ASP A 183 -10.31 14.59 18.11
C ASP A 183 -10.80 14.59 16.67
N VAL A 184 -10.64 13.48 15.93
CA VAL A 184 -11.08 13.41 14.54
C VAL A 184 -12.61 13.38 14.44
N ALA A 185 -13.29 12.58 15.29
CA ALA A 185 -14.75 12.56 15.34
C ALA A 185 -15.31 13.88 15.87
N GLY A 186 -14.64 14.53 16.82
CA GLY A 186 -15.00 15.83 17.36
C GLY A 186 -14.86 16.93 16.30
N GLN A 187 -13.78 16.95 15.53
CA GLN A 187 -13.59 17.89 14.43
C GLN A 187 -14.64 17.69 13.34
N GLN A 188 -14.90 16.45 12.92
CA GLN A 188 -15.92 16.16 11.90
C GLN A 188 -17.34 16.43 12.39
N ALA A 189 -17.68 16.06 13.63
CA ALA A 189 -18.98 16.34 14.23
C ALA A 189 -19.20 17.84 14.43
N THR A 190 -18.16 18.60 14.79
CA THR A 190 -18.24 20.06 14.92
C THR A 190 -18.46 20.74 13.58
N VAL A 191 -17.75 20.31 12.53
CA VAL A 191 -17.96 20.82 11.16
C VAL A 191 -19.39 20.52 10.68
N TYR A 192 -19.86 19.29 10.90
CA TYR A 192 -21.20 18.88 10.50
C TYR A 192 -22.30 19.61 11.28
N LEU A 193 -22.11 19.80 12.59
CA LEU A 193 -23.03 20.57 13.43
C LEU A 193 -23.08 22.04 13.01
N HIS A 194 -21.95 22.66 12.68
CA HIS A 194 -21.92 24.03 12.16
C HIS A 194 -22.62 24.15 10.80
N GLN A 195 -22.46 23.17 9.92
CA GLN A 195 -23.17 23.12 8.63
C GLN A 195 -24.69 22.97 8.85
N LEU A 196 -25.12 22.11 9.77
CA LEU A 196 -26.53 21.94 10.13
C LEU A 196 -27.13 23.21 10.76
N LEU A 197 -26.44 23.82 11.73
CA LEU A 197 -26.89 25.06 12.37
C LEU A 197 -26.97 26.22 11.37
N GLY A 198 -26.00 26.34 10.46
CA GLY A 198 -26.04 27.31 9.37
C GLY A 198 -27.21 27.07 8.40
N ALA A 199 -27.48 25.80 8.05
CA ALA A 199 -28.63 25.44 7.21
C ALA A 199 -29.98 25.70 7.89
N MET A 200 -30.01 25.73 9.23
CA MET A 200 -31.18 26.07 10.03
C MET A 200 -31.27 27.57 10.37
N GLU A 201 -30.37 28.41 9.84
CA GLU A 201 -30.25 29.84 10.14
C GLU A 201 -30.08 30.13 11.64
N ILE A 202 -29.50 29.18 12.40
CA ILE A 202 -29.24 29.34 13.84
C ILE A 202 -27.81 29.85 14.02
N GLU A 203 -27.69 31.11 14.41
CA GLU A 203 -26.38 31.72 14.69
C GLU A 203 -25.89 31.43 16.13
N PRO A 204 -24.58 31.16 16.32
CA PRO A 204 -24.00 31.04 17.65
C PRO A 204 -24.11 32.37 18.41
N GLY A 205 -24.65 32.34 19.64
CA GLY A 205 -24.72 33.52 20.49
C GLY A 205 -23.33 34.03 20.95
N PRO A 206 -23.22 35.31 21.37
CA PRO A 206 -21.97 35.92 21.83
C PRO A 206 -21.31 35.11 22.95
N LEU A 207 -19.99 34.90 22.84
CA LEU A 207 -19.21 34.14 23.83
C LEU A 207 -19.33 34.69 25.26
N ALA A 208 -19.48 36.02 25.40
CA ALA A 208 -19.65 36.69 26.69
C ALA A 208 -20.96 36.36 27.43
N GLU A 209 -21.97 35.84 26.72
CA GLU A 209 -23.27 35.46 27.30
C GLU A 209 -23.32 33.98 27.74
N ARG A 210 -22.25 33.19 27.51
CA ARG A 210 -22.23 31.76 27.83
C ARG A 210 -21.85 31.52 29.30
N GLN A 211 -22.81 31.16 30.14
CA GLN A 211 -22.56 30.59 31.48
C GLN A 211 -22.70 29.06 31.43
N GLY A 212 -21.60 28.32 31.64
CA GLY A 212 -21.58 26.86 31.63
C GLY A 212 -21.52 26.21 30.23
N HIS A 213 -21.85 24.92 30.14
CA HIS A 213 -21.85 24.16 28.89
C HIS A 213 -23.18 24.36 28.13
N ALA A 214 -23.15 25.31 27.19
CA ALA A 214 -24.14 25.61 26.14
C ALA A 214 -25.21 26.67 26.47
N LEU A 215 -25.13 27.79 25.73
CA LEU A 215 -26.28 28.59 25.33
C LEU A 215 -26.14 28.92 23.83
N ALA A 216 -27.02 28.34 23.01
CA ALA A 216 -27.28 28.82 21.65
C ALA A 216 -28.50 29.75 21.71
N ARG A 217 -28.47 30.88 21.01
CA ARG A 217 -29.58 31.83 20.97
C ARG A 217 -30.44 31.47 19.75
N ILE A 218 -31.60 30.88 19.96
CA ILE A 218 -32.55 30.62 18.88
C ILE A 218 -33.33 31.93 18.63
N GLN A 219 -33.02 32.64 17.55
CA GLN A 219 -33.91 33.69 17.04
C GLN A 219 -35.01 33.02 16.21
N VAL A 220 -36.20 32.85 16.81
CA VAL A 220 -37.38 32.43 16.06
C VAL A 220 -37.87 33.61 15.23
N TRP A 221 -37.59 33.62 13.94
CA TRP A 221 -38.25 34.54 13.01
C TRP A 221 -39.72 34.13 12.90
N LYS A 222 -40.63 34.99 13.35
CA LYS A 222 -42.06 34.83 13.06
C LYS A 222 -42.22 34.90 11.54
N ALA A 223 -42.71 33.81 10.94
CA ALA A 223 -43.11 33.80 9.54
C ALA A 223 -44.02 35.00 9.27
N ALA A 224 -43.73 35.72 8.19
CA ALA A 224 -44.51 36.89 7.77
C ALA A 224 -46.00 36.51 7.75
N THR A 225 -46.78 37.19 8.60
CA THR A 225 -48.24 37.14 8.52
C THR A 225 -48.63 37.57 7.11
N LYS A 226 -49.20 36.65 6.32
CA LYS A 226 -49.95 37.04 5.14
C LYS A 226 -51.04 38.00 5.62
N ASN A 227 -50.97 39.25 5.19
CA ASN A 227 -52.03 40.22 5.41
C ASN A 227 -53.34 39.67 4.81
N PRO A 228 -54.49 39.90 5.48
CA PRO A 228 -55.79 39.40 5.05
C PRO A 228 -56.20 39.91 3.66
#